data_AF-A0A015KRW2-F1
#
_entry.id   AF-A0A015KRW2-F1
#
_cell.length_a   1.000
_cell.length_b   1.000
_cell.length_c   1.000
_cell.angle_alpha   90.00
_cell.angle_beta   90.00
_cell.angle_gamma   90.00
#
_symmetry.space_group_name_H-M   'P 1'
#
loop_
_entity.id
_entity.type
_entity.pdbx_description
1 polymer ?
#
loop_
_entity_poly.entity_id
_entity_poly.type
_entity_poly.pdbx_seq_one_letter_code
_entity_poly.pdbx_strand_id
1 'polypeptide(L)'
;MKREMEEKLLFKKMINGLASYMFGPSSHIFVQPFLSGIVPHVVISTKESSKVSFRFVKCSQLSLKAMIEITDHYAQKFNAEKFDQSEYRWKFCQPFIQLLEDTRGLSRALQYVFHECLGTGCNGKEFFKTIDKQNFDNIFHNVKAYFQEHYNIHEFIQNNKKLALELLYHGIDRIPVSVEEYLNETIYYAFRTNLLIKCEKESARLNELYSGAYGTQSTLNIEVELKELSVCCARQQFPCVELTDKKSNSIDWAKGENVIINGTSAKWTDAFIVKEKVNSHNEHEKNLLDSTSAPKKVQDILSKCQHIIIAFIIQPLENKISNPDCFIIMKGNFKENFGPIFASRATFYMTRDINPNFSDFSCMINQIPGVGRVTANEIIKS
;
A
#
# COMPACT_ATOMS: atom_id res chain seq x y z
N MET A 1 13.08 -1.79 -16.28
CA MET A 1 13.12 -2.61 -17.51
C MET A 1 14.54 -2.92 -18.00
N LYS A 2 15.40 -1.91 -18.21
CA LYS A 2 16.79 -2.13 -18.71
C LYS A 2 17.68 -2.92 -17.73
N ARG A 3 17.67 -2.53 -16.44
CA ARG A 3 18.40 -3.20 -15.35
C ARG A 3 17.95 -4.66 -15.12
N GLU A 4 16.64 -4.89 -15.13
CA GLU A 4 16.04 -6.24 -14.97
C GLU A 4 16.42 -7.17 -16.14
N MET A 5 16.56 -6.62 -17.34
CA MET A 5 16.99 -7.35 -18.53
C MET A 5 18.49 -7.69 -18.46
N GLU A 6 19.32 -6.80 -17.91
CA GLU A 6 20.75 -7.02 -17.67
C GLU A 6 21.01 -8.08 -16.58
N GLU A 7 20.23 -8.05 -15.48
CA GLU A 7 20.30 -9.06 -14.41
C GLU A 7 19.88 -10.46 -14.89
N LYS A 8 18.80 -10.55 -15.66
CA LYS A 8 18.36 -11.81 -16.30
C LYS A 8 19.41 -12.36 -17.27
N LEU A 9 20.11 -11.48 -17.99
CA LEU A 9 21.18 -11.88 -18.90
C LEU A 9 22.41 -12.40 -18.15
N LEU A 10 22.79 -11.75 -17.05
CA LEU A 10 23.89 -12.18 -16.18
C LEU A 10 23.60 -13.56 -15.56
N PHE A 11 22.41 -13.75 -14.99
CA PHE A 11 21.99 -15.03 -14.42
C PHE A 11 22.01 -16.15 -15.48
N LYS A 12 21.51 -15.87 -16.69
CA LYS A 12 21.55 -16.84 -17.80
C LYS A 12 22.98 -17.24 -18.18
N LYS A 13 23.93 -16.29 -18.18
CA LYS A 13 25.36 -16.57 -18.43
C LYS A 13 25.96 -17.44 -17.33
N MET A 14 25.67 -17.15 -16.06
CA MET A 14 26.16 -17.94 -14.92
C MET A 14 25.66 -19.38 -14.96
N ILE A 15 24.36 -19.58 -15.16
CA ILE A 15 23.77 -20.92 -15.22
C ILE A 15 24.28 -21.71 -16.43
N ASN A 16 24.47 -21.08 -17.59
CA ASN A 16 25.09 -21.75 -18.74
C ASN A 16 26.54 -22.21 -18.46
N GLY A 17 27.29 -21.47 -17.65
CA GLY A 17 28.62 -21.87 -17.19
C GLY A 17 28.57 -23.03 -16.19
N LEU A 18 27.58 -23.04 -15.30
CA LEU A 18 27.39 -24.11 -14.32
C LEU A 18 26.81 -25.40 -14.91
N ALA A 19 26.02 -25.29 -15.99
CA ALA A 19 25.36 -26.42 -16.64
C ALA A 19 26.35 -27.52 -17.08
N SER A 20 27.57 -27.17 -17.49
CA SER A 20 28.60 -28.16 -17.84
C SER A 20 29.09 -29.01 -16.66
N TYR A 21 28.82 -28.59 -15.42
CA TYR A 21 29.15 -29.35 -14.22
C TYR A 21 27.93 -30.11 -13.67
N MET A 22 26.71 -29.69 -14.01
CA MET A 22 25.46 -30.30 -13.55
C MET A 22 25.03 -31.49 -14.41
N PHE A 23 25.24 -31.40 -15.72
CA PHE A 23 24.97 -32.49 -16.65
C PHE A 23 26.30 -33.19 -16.91
N GLY A 24 26.44 -34.45 -16.49
CA GLY A 24 27.60 -35.28 -16.83
C GLY A 24 27.82 -35.38 -18.36
N PRO A 25 28.91 -36.01 -18.82
CA PRO A 25 29.25 -36.05 -20.25
C PRO A 25 28.07 -36.56 -21.07
N SER A 26 27.62 -35.75 -22.03
CA SER A 26 26.44 -36.04 -22.84
C SER A 26 26.66 -37.30 -23.68
N SER A 27 25.86 -38.34 -23.48
CA SER A 27 25.94 -39.61 -24.23
C SER A 27 25.33 -39.58 -25.63
N HIS A 28 24.87 -38.42 -26.11
CA HIS A 28 24.13 -38.30 -27.37
C HIS A 28 24.73 -37.22 -28.27
N ILE A 29 24.97 -37.56 -29.53
CA ILE A 29 25.48 -36.66 -30.56
C ILE A 29 24.31 -36.18 -31.41
N PHE A 30 24.08 -34.86 -31.45
CA PHE A 30 23.12 -34.24 -32.35
C PHE A 30 23.79 -33.93 -33.69
N VAL A 31 23.38 -34.66 -34.74
CA VAL A 31 23.87 -34.46 -36.11
C VAL A 31 22.78 -33.75 -36.91
N GLN A 32 23.08 -32.55 -37.39
CA GLN A 32 22.19 -31.77 -38.25
C GLN A 32 22.86 -31.52 -39.61
N PRO A 33 22.54 -32.30 -40.65
CA PRO A 33 23.08 -32.08 -41.98
C PRO A 33 22.42 -30.87 -42.64
N PHE A 34 23.21 -30.07 -43.36
CA PHE A 34 22.75 -28.94 -44.17
C PHE A 34 23.05 -29.22 -45.64
N LEU A 35 22.06 -29.02 -46.52
CA LEU A 35 22.20 -29.11 -47.97
C LEU A 35 22.06 -27.69 -48.55
N SER A 36 23.15 -26.93 -48.59
CA SER A 36 23.23 -25.66 -49.32
C SER A 36 24.69 -25.17 -49.42
N GLY A 37 25.06 -24.56 -50.55
CA GLY A 37 26.40 -24.02 -50.82
C GLY A 37 26.70 -22.67 -50.16
N ILE A 38 25.81 -22.12 -49.34
CA ILE A 38 25.98 -20.82 -48.68
C ILE A 38 25.69 -20.98 -47.18
N VAL A 39 26.62 -21.59 -46.46
CA VAL A 39 26.43 -22.06 -45.06
C VAL A 39 27.37 -21.46 -43.98
N PRO A 40 28.41 -20.64 -44.23
CA PRO A 40 29.29 -20.27 -43.11
C PRO A 40 28.67 -19.33 -42.06
N HIS A 41 28.13 -18.17 -42.45
CA HIS A 41 27.87 -17.11 -41.47
C HIS A 41 26.60 -17.29 -40.62
N VAL A 42 25.50 -17.76 -41.24
CA VAL A 42 24.23 -17.95 -40.51
C VAL A 42 24.34 -19.11 -39.52
N VAL A 43 24.93 -20.24 -39.93
CA VAL A 43 25.06 -21.43 -39.07
C VAL A 43 26.00 -21.20 -37.90
N ILE A 44 27.08 -20.44 -38.07
CA ILE A 44 27.99 -20.06 -36.96
C ILE A 44 27.25 -19.22 -35.91
N SER A 45 26.42 -18.27 -36.34
CA SER A 45 25.64 -17.42 -35.40
C SER A 45 24.56 -18.20 -34.64
N THR A 46 23.91 -19.18 -35.27
CA THR A 46 22.92 -20.05 -34.63
C THR A 46 23.53 -21.19 -33.80
N LYS A 47 24.84 -21.47 -33.93
CA LYS A 47 25.53 -22.54 -33.20
C LYS A 47 25.80 -22.21 -31.72
N GLU A 48 25.61 -20.97 -31.28
CA GLU A 48 25.50 -20.64 -29.86
C GLU A 48 24.16 -21.11 -29.28
N SER A 49 23.85 -22.40 -29.43
CA SER A 49 22.75 -23.01 -28.69
C SER A 49 23.10 -22.96 -27.21
N SER A 50 22.32 -22.22 -26.42
CA SER A 50 22.43 -22.28 -24.97
C SER A 50 22.30 -23.73 -24.52
N LYS A 51 23.30 -24.25 -23.78
CA LYS A 51 23.34 -25.65 -23.31
C LYS A 51 22.09 -26.05 -22.52
N VAL A 52 21.35 -25.07 -21.99
CA VAL A 52 20.09 -25.26 -21.29
C VAL A 52 19.09 -24.16 -21.65
N SER A 53 17.82 -24.54 -21.80
CA SER A 53 16.71 -23.59 -21.91
C SER A 53 15.97 -23.49 -20.58
N PHE A 54 15.83 -22.28 -20.04
CA PHE A 54 14.99 -22.02 -18.87
C PHE A 54 13.92 -20.99 -19.20
N ARG A 55 12.73 -21.19 -18.61
CA ARG A 55 11.68 -20.18 -18.58
C ARG A 55 11.62 -19.61 -17.17
N PHE A 56 11.75 -18.30 -17.03
CA PHE A 56 11.46 -17.64 -15.77
C PHE A 56 9.96 -17.74 -15.53
N VAL A 57 9.58 -18.50 -14.51
CA VAL A 57 8.19 -18.56 -14.04
C VAL A 57 8.01 -17.45 -13.02
N LYS A 58 6.98 -16.63 -13.20
CA LYS A 58 6.62 -15.62 -12.20
C LYS A 58 5.95 -16.33 -11.04
N CYS A 59 6.66 -16.49 -9.92
CA CYS A 59 6.06 -16.95 -8.68
C CYS A 59 5.23 -15.81 -8.08
N SER A 60 3.92 -15.84 -8.29
CA SER A 60 2.99 -14.88 -7.69
C SER A 60 2.77 -15.20 -6.20
N GLN A 61 2.48 -14.15 -5.43
CA GLN A 61 1.93 -14.31 -4.09
C GLN A 61 0.57 -15.02 -4.14
N LEU A 62 0.20 -15.68 -3.05
CA LEU A 62 -1.10 -16.33 -2.92
C LEU A 62 -2.21 -15.27 -2.91
N SER A 63 -3.30 -15.53 -3.65
CA SER A 63 -4.51 -14.75 -3.52
C SER A 63 -5.22 -15.08 -2.21
N LEU A 64 -6.08 -14.18 -1.71
CA LEU A 64 -6.93 -14.48 -0.56
C LEU A 64 -7.73 -15.77 -0.73
N LYS A 65 -8.27 -16.00 -1.94
CA LYS A 65 -8.94 -17.25 -2.29
C LYS A 65 -8.06 -18.47 -2.06
N ALA A 66 -6.81 -18.45 -2.53
CA ALA A 66 -5.87 -19.56 -2.32
C ALA A 66 -5.53 -19.73 -0.84
N MET A 67 -5.39 -18.64 -0.08
CA MET A 67 -5.17 -18.71 1.37
C MET A 67 -6.36 -19.37 2.09
N ILE A 68 -7.59 -19.01 1.71
CA ILE A 68 -8.82 -19.62 2.24
C ILE A 68 -8.90 -21.11 1.90
N GLU A 69 -8.59 -21.50 0.66
CA GLU A 69 -8.58 -22.90 0.24
C GLU A 69 -7.55 -23.74 1.03
N ILE A 70 -6.38 -23.17 1.33
CA ILE A 70 -5.37 -23.82 2.17
C ILE A 70 -5.89 -23.95 3.62
N THR A 71 -6.52 -22.90 4.16
CA THR A 71 -7.13 -22.98 5.50
C THR A 71 -8.24 -24.03 5.54
N ASP A 72 -9.08 -24.12 4.50
CA ASP A 72 -10.13 -25.14 4.36
C ASP A 72 -9.55 -26.56 4.38
N HIS A 73 -8.40 -26.78 3.75
CA HIS A 73 -7.69 -28.06 3.82
C HIS A 73 -7.34 -28.44 5.27
N TYR A 74 -6.83 -27.48 6.06
CA TYR A 74 -6.57 -27.72 7.48
C TYR A 74 -7.85 -27.89 8.30
N ALA A 75 -8.87 -27.08 8.05
CA ALA A 75 -10.17 -27.18 8.71
C ALA A 75 -10.81 -28.56 8.48
N GLN A 76 -10.70 -29.09 7.26
CA GLN A 76 -11.10 -30.46 6.94
C GLN A 76 -10.26 -31.49 7.70
N LYS A 77 -8.94 -31.37 7.66
CA LYS A 77 -8.01 -32.28 8.36
C LYS A 77 -8.30 -32.38 9.85
N PHE A 78 -8.70 -31.28 10.48
CA PHE A 78 -8.98 -31.22 11.92
C PHE A 78 -10.47 -31.37 12.28
N ASN A 79 -11.34 -31.72 11.32
CA ASN A 79 -12.78 -31.85 11.56
C ASN A 79 -13.41 -30.60 12.20
N ALA A 80 -13.07 -29.42 11.66
CA ALA A 80 -13.62 -28.15 12.10
C ALA A 80 -15.15 -28.08 11.89
N GLU A 81 -15.82 -27.32 12.75
CA GLU A 81 -17.28 -27.19 12.73
C GLU A 81 -17.78 -26.43 11.49
N LYS A 82 -18.94 -26.84 10.99
CA LYS A 82 -19.65 -26.22 9.88
C LYS A 82 -21.04 -25.75 10.31
N PHE A 83 -21.57 -24.73 9.64
CA PHE A 83 -22.99 -24.39 9.69
C PHE A 83 -23.75 -25.30 8.73
N ASP A 84 -24.72 -26.07 9.24
CA ASP A 84 -25.67 -26.92 8.49
C ASP A 84 -25.03 -27.66 7.30
N GLN A 85 -23.83 -28.20 7.52
CA GLN A 85 -23.00 -28.96 6.57
C GLN A 85 -22.48 -28.20 5.32
N SER A 86 -22.77 -26.91 5.17
CA SER A 86 -22.39 -26.14 3.98
C SER A 86 -21.02 -25.44 4.11
N GLU A 87 -20.83 -24.61 5.14
CA GLU A 87 -19.61 -23.78 5.28
C GLU A 87 -18.95 -23.89 6.66
N TYR A 88 -17.62 -23.75 6.70
CA TYR A 88 -16.86 -23.76 7.94
C TYR A 88 -17.07 -22.49 8.76
N ARG A 89 -17.27 -22.66 10.08
CA ARG A 89 -17.46 -21.53 11.01
C ARG A 89 -16.28 -20.57 11.06
N TRP A 90 -15.06 -21.06 10.83
CA TRP A 90 -13.85 -20.24 10.89
C TRP A 90 -13.86 -19.08 9.88
N LYS A 91 -14.57 -19.23 8.74
CA LYS A 91 -14.71 -18.19 7.71
C LYS A 91 -15.45 -16.95 8.18
N PHE A 92 -16.03 -16.98 9.37
CA PHE A 92 -16.71 -15.85 10.00
C PHE A 92 -15.85 -15.19 11.09
N CYS A 93 -14.66 -15.72 11.37
CA CYS A 93 -13.71 -15.12 12.29
C CYS A 93 -12.93 -14.00 11.59
N GLN A 94 -13.45 -12.78 11.64
CA GLN A 94 -12.85 -11.61 10.98
C GLN A 94 -11.40 -11.33 11.41
N PRO A 95 -11.02 -11.44 12.70
CA PRO A 95 -9.63 -11.28 13.11
C PRO A 95 -8.69 -12.33 12.50
N PHE A 96 -9.14 -13.58 12.33
CA PHE A 96 -8.34 -14.61 11.69
C PHE A 96 -8.19 -14.37 10.18
N ILE A 97 -9.25 -13.91 9.50
CA ILE A 97 -9.16 -13.51 8.09
C ILE A 97 -8.19 -12.35 7.92
N GLN A 98 -8.25 -11.34 8.78
CA GLN A 98 -7.31 -10.23 8.78
C GLN A 98 -5.87 -10.74 8.94
N LEU A 99 -5.63 -11.66 9.87
CA LEU A 99 -4.31 -12.27 10.05
C LEU A 99 -3.82 -13.00 8.79
N LEU A 100 -4.69 -13.69 8.05
CA LEU A 100 -4.34 -14.30 6.75
C LEU A 100 -4.01 -13.23 5.71
N GLU A 101 -4.78 -12.15 5.63
CA GLU A 101 -4.52 -11.04 4.72
C GLU A 101 -3.21 -10.31 5.03
N ASP A 102 -2.86 -10.20 6.31
CA ASP A 102 -1.62 -9.57 6.77
C ASP A 102 -0.37 -10.34 6.33
N THR A 103 -0.51 -11.63 5.97
CA THR A 103 0.57 -12.40 5.32
C THR A 103 0.86 -11.92 3.90
N ARG A 104 -0.03 -11.14 3.29
CA ARG A 104 0.07 -10.62 1.90
C ARG A 104 0.30 -11.70 0.85
N GLY A 105 -0.18 -12.92 1.11
CA GLY A 105 0.02 -14.06 0.22
C GLY A 105 1.47 -14.56 0.17
N LEU A 106 2.32 -14.12 1.09
CA LEU A 106 3.66 -14.68 1.23
C LEU A 106 3.52 -16.08 1.83
N SER A 107 3.77 -17.11 1.03
CA SER A 107 3.58 -18.51 1.43
C SER A 107 4.32 -18.87 2.72
N ARG A 108 5.48 -18.24 2.97
CA ARG A 108 6.24 -18.44 4.21
C ARG A 108 5.56 -17.82 5.43
N ALA A 109 4.97 -16.63 5.30
CA ALA A 109 4.24 -15.99 6.39
C ALA A 109 3.00 -16.80 6.74
N LEU A 110 2.26 -17.23 5.71
CA LEU A 110 1.12 -18.11 5.88
C LEU A 110 1.49 -19.43 6.55
N GLN A 111 2.64 -20.01 6.18
CA GLN A 111 3.14 -21.22 6.84
C GLN A 111 3.39 -20.99 8.34
N TYR A 112 4.02 -19.89 8.73
CA TYR A 112 4.24 -19.60 10.15
C TYR A 112 2.95 -19.32 10.91
N VAL A 113 1.97 -18.66 10.29
CA VAL A 113 0.62 -18.52 10.88
C VAL A 113 0.02 -19.90 11.16
N PHE A 114 0.06 -20.82 10.19
CA PHE A 114 -0.45 -22.17 10.44
C PHE A 114 0.43 -22.99 11.39
N HIS A 115 1.72 -22.74 11.47
CA HIS A 115 2.58 -23.37 12.46
C HIS A 115 2.18 -22.94 13.87
N GLU A 116 1.96 -21.65 14.08
CA GLU A 116 1.52 -21.12 15.38
C GLU A 116 0.11 -21.62 15.75
N CYS A 117 -0.83 -21.56 14.80
CA CYS A 117 -2.22 -21.91 15.06
C CYS A 117 -2.47 -23.43 15.12
N LEU A 118 -1.77 -24.21 14.29
CA LEU A 118 -2.11 -25.59 13.94
C LEU A 118 -0.89 -26.53 13.94
N GLY A 119 0.23 -26.10 14.52
CA GLY A 119 1.48 -26.85 14.57
C GLY A 119 1.45 -28.08 15.46
N THR A 120 2.60 -28.76 15.55
CA THR A 120 2.75 -30.01 16.31
C THR A 120 2.48 -29.76 17.80
N GLY A 121 1.47 -30.43 18.35
CA GLY A 121 1.03 -30.24 19.74
C GLY A 121 -0.22 -29.36 19.89
N CYS A 122 -0.63 -28.63 18.84
CA CYS A 122 -1.88 -27.88 18.84
C CYS A 122 -3.07 -28.81 18.52
N ASN A 123 -4.14 -28.69 19.29
CA ASN A 123 -5.41 -29.34 18.95
C ASN A 123 -6.15 -28.47 17.92
N GLY A 124 -5.86 -28.68 16.63
CA GLY A 124 -6.46 -27.90 15.55
C GLY A 124 -7.99 -27.89 15.56
N LYS A 125 -8.63 -28.97 16.03
CA LYS A 125 -10.09 -29.02 16.20
C LYS A 125 -10.56 -28.00 17.23
N GLU A 126 -9.89 -27.95 18.38
CA GLU A 126 -10.21 -27.00 19.45
C GLU A 126 -9.87 -25.56 19.04
N PHE A 127 -8.77 -25.36 18.30
CA PHE A 127 -8.43 -24.06 17.73
C PHE A 127 -9.58 -23.52 16.87
N PHE A 128 -10.08 -24.30 15.90
CA PHE A 128 -11.19 -23.85 15.05
C PHE A 128 -12.50 -23.68 15.82
N LYS A 129 -12.72 -24.47 16.88
CA LYS A 129 -13.91 -24.36 17.73
C LYS A 129 -13.90 -23.11 18.60
N THR A 130 -12.73 -22.66 19.02
CA THR A 130 -12.53 -21.50 19.93
C THR A 130 -11.84 -20.33 19.21
N ILE A 131 -11.96 -20.28 17.88
CA ILE A 131 -11.21 -19.35 17.05
C ILE A 131 -11.53 -17.88 17.37
N ASP A 132 -12.77 -17.61 17.75
CA ASP A 132 -13.28 -16.32 18.22
C ASP A 132 -12.64 -15.83 19.53
N LYS A 133 -12.06 -16.74 20.31
CA LYS A 133 -11.43 -16.47 21.62
C LYS A 133 -9.91 -16.43 21.56
N GLN A 134 -9.33 -16.64 20.38
CA GLN A 134 -7.89 -16.65 20.21
C GLN A 134 -7.32 -15.23 20.37
N ASN A 135 -6.10 -15.16 20.91
CA ASN A 135 -5.36 -13.90 20.98
C ASN A 135 -4.53 -13.74 19.70
N PHE A 136 -5.11 -13.08 18.71
CA PHE A 136 -4.46 -12.87 17.40
C PHE A 136 -3.23 -11.97 17.47
N ASP A 137 -3.16 -11.06 18.43
CA ASP A 137 -1.97 -10.22 18.64
C ASP A 137 -0.78 -11.07 19.09
N ASN A 138 -1.02 -12.03 19.98
CA ASN A 138 0.02 -12.97 20.43
C ASN A 138 0.48 -13.87 19.28
N ILE A 139 -0.47 -14.40 18.49
CA ILE A 139 -0.16 -15.19 17.28
C ILE A 139 0.70 -14.37 16.32
N PHE A 140 0.32 -13.13 16.03
CA PHE A 140 1.07 -12.24 15.17
C PHE A 140 2.48 -11.95 15.72
N HIS A 141 2.59 -11.73 17.03
CA HIS A 141 3.88 -11.51 17.69
C HIS A 141 4.81 -12.74 17.55
N ASN A 142 4.28 -13.94 17.76
CA ASN A 142 5.04 -15.19 17.63
C ASN A 142 5.48 -15.42 16.17
N VAL A 143 4.58 -15.18 15.20
CA VAL A 143 4.92 -15.25 13.78
C VAL A 143 6.05 -14.29 13.42
N LYS A 144 6.03 -13.06 13.96
CA LYS A 144 7.14 -12.11 13.79
C LYS A 144 8.44 -12.62 14.41
N ALA A 145 8.38 -13.26 15.58
CA ALA A 145 9.55 -13.84 16.23
C ALA A 145 10.16 -14.96 15.36
N TYR A 146 9.36 -15.83 14.76
CA TYR A 146 9.85 -16.86 13.82
C TYR A 146 10.57 -16.26 12.62
N PHE A 147 10.02 -15.18 12.05
CA PHE A 147 10.67 -14.46 10.98
C PHE A 147 12.00 -13.84 11.41
N GLN A 148 12.05 -13.25 12.60
CA GLN A 148 13.28 -12.69 13.13
C GLN A 148 14.33 -13.77 13.37
N GLU A 149 13.97 -14.92 13.94
CA GLU A 149 14.87 -16.03 14.20
C GLU A 149 15.46 -16.61 12.89
N HIS A 150 14.62 -16.82 11.88
CA HIS A 150 15.04 -17.52 10.66
C HIS A 150 15.73 -16.63 9.63
N TYR A 151 15.40 -15.34 9.60
CA TYR A 151 15.90 -14.42 8.56
C TYR A 151 16.73 -13.28 9.13
N ASN A 152 16.81 -13.16 10.46
CA ASN A 152 17.57 -12.13 11.16
C ASN A 152 17.28 -10.72 10.62
N ILE A 153 16.00 -10.42 10.49
CA ILE A 153 15.47 -9.23 9.83
C ILE A 153 16.00 -7.96 10.50
N HIS A 154 16.09 -7.92 11.83
CA HIS A 154 16.60 -6.76 12.56
C HIS A 154 18.06 -6.46 12.25
N GLU A 155 18.94 -7.46 12.22
CA GLU A 155 20.34 -7.26 11.84
C GLU A 155 20.44 -6.80 10.38
N PHE A 156 19.64 -7.39 9.48
CA PHE A 156 19.56 -6.94 8.10
C PHE A 156 19.14 -5.46 7.99
N ILE A 157 18.10 -5.05 8.71
CA ILE A 157 17.62 -3.65 8.72
C ILE A 157 18.68 -2.72 9.29
N GLN A 158 19.35 -3.09 10.38
CA GLN A 158 20.42 -2.28 10.98
C GLN A 158 21.57 -2.08 10.00
N ASN A 159 22.02 -3.15 9.34
CA ASN A 159 23.12 -3.12 8.39
C ASN A 159 22.73 -2.47 7.04
N ASN A 160 21.44 -2.45 6.70
CA ASN A 160 20.93 -1.96 5.42
C ASN A 160 19.82 -0.89 5.60
N LYS A 161 19.99 0.01 6.57
CA LYS A 161 18.97 1.00 6.98
C LYS A 161 18.37 1.76 5.79
N LYS A 162 19.20 2.23 4.86
CA LYS A 162 18.76 2.96 3.67
C LYS A 162 17.84 2.12 2.80
N LEU A 163 18.25 0.88 2.47
CA LEU A 163 17.42 -0.05 1.69
C LEU A 163 16.11 -0.38 2.42
N ALA A 164 16.16 -0.61 3.73
CA ALA A 164 14.97 -0.90 4.52
C ALA A 164 13.97 0.28 4.51
N LEU A 165 14.46 1.52 4.61
CA LEU A 165 13.63 2.73 4.52
C LEU A 165 13.04 2.94 3.13
N GLU A 166 13.82 2.71 2.07
CA GLU A 166 13.32 2.75 0.69
C GLU A 166 12.25 1.68 0.43
N LEU A 167 12.47 0.45 0.91
CA LEU A 167 11.47 -0.61 0.85
C LEU A 167 10.21 -0.28 1.64
N LEU A 168 10.36 0.36 2.81
CA LEU A 168 9.24 0.82 3.62
C LEU A 168 8.48 1.96 2.93
N TYR A 169 9.17 2.89 2.27
CA TYR A 169 8.58 4.00 1.54
C TYR A 169 7.79 3.53 0.32
N HIS A 170 8.40 2.66 -0.49
CA HIS A 170 7.73 2.07 -1.64
C HIS A 170 6.71 0.98 -1.26
N GLY A 171 6.74 0.51 -0.01
CA GLY A 171 5.81 -0.46 0.56
C GLY A 171 4.79 0.14 1.53
N ILE A 172 4.80 1.46 1.74
CA ILE A 172 4.05 2.15 2.81
C ILE A 172 2.54 1.92 2.69
N ASP A 173 2.10 1.83 1.44
CA ASP A 173 0.78 1.46 0.95
C ASP A 173 0.26 0.10 1.45
N ARG A 174 1.13 -0.69 2.07
CA ARG A 174 0.90 -2.07 2.51
C ARG A 174 0.95 -2.26 4.02
N ILE A 175 1.15 -1.21 4.82
CA ILE A 175 1.26 -1.31 6.27
C ILE A 175 -0.12 -1.09 6.92
N PRO A 176 -0.70 -2.05 7.64
CA PRO A 176 -1.91 -1.81 8.43
C PRO A 176 -1.60 -0.92 9.65
N VAL A 177 -2.46 0.06 9.92
CA VAL A 177 -2.42 0.91 11.14
C VAL A 177 -3.69 0.67 11.96
N SER A 178 -3.62 0.81 13.29
CA SER A 178 -4.78 0.62 14.18
C SER A 178 -5.87 1.69 13.96
N VAL A 179 -7.10 1.35 14.33
CA VAL A 179 -8.35 2.06 13.97
C VAL A 179 -8.63 3.30 14.85
N GLU A 180 -7.85 3.52 15.92
CA GLU A 180 -8.35 4.27 17.08
C GLU A 180 -7.98 5.75 17.18
N GLU A 181 -7.32 6.36 16.20
CA GLU A 181 -7.22 7.83 16.19
C GLU A 181 -7.58 8.43 14.83
N TYR A 182 -8.48 9.41 14.88
CA TYR A 182 -8.99 10.19 13.75
C TYR A 182 -7.87 10.62 12.78
N LEU A 183 -8.19 10.53 11.48
CA LEU A 183 -7.56 11.10 10.26
C LEU A 183 -6.75 10.14 9.38
N ASN A 184 -7.40 9.65 8.33
CA ASN A 184 -6.77 8.74 7.38
C ASN A 184 -5.82 9.47 6.41
N GLU A 185 -6.16 10.66 5.90
CA GLU A 185 -5.31 11.35 4.91
C GLU A 185 -4.21 12.23 5.52
N THR A 186 -4.51 13.01 6.56
CA THR A 186 -3.55 13.95 7.18
C THR A 186 -2.41 13.22 7.87
N ILE A 187 -2.72 12.15 8.63
CA ILE A 187 -1.72 11.31 9.28
C ILE A 187 -0.89 10.57 8.24
N TYR A 188 -1.52 10.03 7.20
CA TYR A 188 -0.82 9.39 6.09
C TYR A 188 0.14 10.35 5.38
N TYR A 189 -0.29 11.59 5.14
CA TYR A 189 0.56 12.62 4.53
C TYR A 189 1.77 12.98 5.40
N ALA A 190 1.57 13.21 6.70
CA ALA A 190 2.67 13.49 7.63
C ALA A 190 3.64 12.30 7.71
N PHE A 191 3.12 11.08 7.81
CA PHE A 191 3.91 9.85 7.83
C PHE A 191 4.76 9.68 6.57
N ARG A 192 4.14 9.84 5.38
CA ARG A 192 4.84 9.74 4.09
C ARG A 192 5.94 10.78 3.94
N THR A 193 5.65 12.02 4.33
CA THR A 193 6.63 13.13 4.31
C THR A 193 7.82 12.82 5.22
N ASN A 194 7.57 12.43 6.47
CA ASN A 194 8.63 12.13 7.43
C ASN A 194 9.46 10.91 7.01
N LEU A 195 8.85 9.96 6.29
CA LEU A 195 9.57 8.82 5.75
C LEU A 195 10.51 9.22 4.60
N LEU A 196 10.11 10.15 3.74
CA LEU A 196 11.00 10.71 2.71
C LEU A 196 12.21 11.43 3.31
N ILE A 197 12.00 12.20 4.38
CA ILE A 197 13.09 12.86 5.11
C ILE A 197 14.05 11.81 5.71
N LYS A 198 13.51 10.72 6.28
CA LYS A 198 14.32 9.60 6.76
C LYS A 198 15.10 8.91 5.63
N CYS A 199 14.62 8.98 4.39
CA CYS A 199 15.33 8.53 3.19
C CYS A 199 16.33 9.58 2.67
N GLU A 200 16.68 10.60 3.46
CA GLU A 200 17.64 11.66 3.14
C GLU A 200 17.19 12.55 1.96
N LYS A 201 15.88 12.66 1.71
CA LYS A 201 15.34 13.64 0.76
C LYS A 201 15.10 14.98 1.45
N GLU A 202 15.58 16.05 0.83
CA GLU A 202 15.35 17.44 1.27
C GLU A 202 14.12 18.08 0.58
N SER A 203 13.75 17.57 -0.59
CA SER A 203 12.60 18.02 -1.38
C SER A 203 11.81 16.86 -1.98
N ALA A 204 10.57 17.13 -2.37
CA ALA A 204 9.79 16.23 -3.21
C ALA A 204 8.84 17.01 -4.12
N ARG A 205 8.48 16.40 -5.24
CA ARG A 205 7.41 16.90 -6.10
C ARG A 205 6.05 16.62 -5.47
N LEU A 206 5.08 17.47 -5.76
CA LEU A 206 3.71 17.25 -5.29
C LEU A 206 3.12 15.93 -5.80
N ASN A 207 3.48 15.46 -7.00
CA ASN A 207 3.06 14.15 -7.49
C ASN A 207 3.71 12.95 -6.78
N GLU A 208 4.84 13.13 -6.08
CA GLU A 208 5.44 12.10 -5.23
C GLU A 208 4.74 12.03 -3.87
N LEU A 209 4.24 13.16 -3.37
CA LEU A 209 3.49 13.25 -2.11
C LEU A 209 2.04 12.81 -2.27
N TYR A 210 1.42 13.14 -3.41
CA TYR A 210 0.04 12.83 -3.79
C TYR A 210 -0.01 11.96 -5.05
N SER A 211 0.51 10.74 -4.94
CA SER A 211 0.61 9.82 -6.07
C SER A 211 -0.75 9.47 -6.68
N GLY A 212 -0.85 9.46 -8.02
CA GLY A 212 -2.11 9.18 -8.71
C GLY A 212 -3.13 10.33 -8.70
N ALA A 213 -2.80 11.50 -8.17
CA ALA A 213 -3.62 12.69 -8.28
C ALA A 213 -3.72 13.19 -9.73
N TYR A 214 -4.91 13.67 -10.11
CA TYR A 214 -5.14 14.40 -11.35
C TYR A 214 -4.91 15.89 -11.12
N GLY A 215 -4.16 16.52 -12.01
CA GLY A 215 -3.88 17.95 -11.99
C GLY A 215 -3.09 18.36 -13.23
N THR A 216 -2.83 19.65 -13.39
CA THR A 216 -1.96 20.10 -14.48
C THR A 216 -0.52 19.67 -14.24
N GLN A 217 0.22 19.38 -15.31
CA GLN A 217 1.61 18.92 -15.20
C GLN A 217 2.52 19.97 -14.54
N SER A 218 2.24 21.26 -14.76
CA SER A 218 2.93 22.37 -14.10
C SER A 218 2.83 22.27 -12.58
N THR A 219 1.64 21.97 -12.06
CA THR A 219 1.40 21.95 -10.61
C THR A 219 1.88 20.64 -10.00
N LEU A 220 1.66 19.51 -10.67
CA LEU A 220 2.19 18.20 -10.24
C LEU A 220 3.72 18.17 -10.13
N ASN A 221 4.41 18.97 -10.94
CA ASN A 221 5.87 19.10 -10.95
C ASN A 221 6.40 20.16 -9.98
N ILE A 222 5.54 20.87 -9.22
CA ILE A 222 6.01 21.80 -8.19
C ILE A 222 6.80 21.01 -7.16
N GLU A 223 8.03 21.46 -6.93
CA GLU A 223 8.94 20.89 -5.96
C GLU A 223 8.89 21.72 -4.68
N VAL A 224 8.66 21.03 -3.57
CA VAL A 224 8.53 21.62 -2.23
C VAL A 224 9.57 21.04 -1.29
N GLU A 225 10.03 21.86 -0.34
CA GLU A 225 10.92 21.44 0.73
C GLU A 225 10.19 20.50 1.71
N LEU A 226 10.93 19.50 2.19
CA LEU A 226 10.46 18.56 3.20
C LEU A 226 10.94 19.01 4.59
N LYS A 227 9.99 19.40 5.43
CA LYS A 227 10.19 19.65 6.86
C LYS A 227 9.51 18.52 7.64
N GLU A 228 10.09 18.12 8.77
CA GLU A 228 9.48 17.09 9.62
C GLU A 228 8.14 17.59 10.13
N LEU A 229 7.11 16.77 9.95
CA LEU A 229 5.72 17.13 10.18
C LEU A 229 5.19 16.49 11.44
N SER A 230 4.53 17.31 12.26
CA SER A 230 3.60 16.86 13.28
C SER A 230 2.16 17.08 12.85
N VAL A 231 1.21 16.32 13.41
CA VAL A 231 -0.22 16.49 13.15
C VAL A 231 -0.86 17.18 14.34
N CYS A 232 -1.54 18.31 14.10
CA CYS A 232 -2.16 19.10 15.17
C CYS A 232 -3.65 19.31 14.90
N CYS A 233 -4.47 18.98 15.89
CA CYS A 233 -5.88 19.37 15.90
C CYS A 233 -6.01 20.78 16.50
N ALA A 234 -6.38 21.76 15.67
CA ALA A 234 -6.69 23.10 16.13
C ALA A 234 -8.05 23.11 16.85
N ARG A 235 -8.18 23.94 17.89
CA ARG A 235 -9.47 24.19 18.56
C ARG A 235 -10.33 25.19 17.78
N GLN A 236 -9.67 26.18 17.19
CA GLN A 236 -10.30 27.24 16.44
C GLN A 236 -10.53 26.83 15.00
N GLN A 237 -11.48 27.50 14.38
CA GLN A 237 -11.74 27.42 12.96
C GLN A 237 -10.80 28.36 12.19
N PHE A 238 -10.03 27.84 11.24
CA PHE A 238 -9.28 28.63 10.28
C PHE A 238 -10.24 29.30 9.25
N PRO A 239 -10.01 30.56 8.83
CA PRO A 239 -8.86 31.43 9.14
C PRO A 239 -8.91 32.10 10.52
N CYS A 240 -7.86 31.91 11.32
CA CYS A 240 -7.70 32.51 12.65
C CYS A 240 -6.27 33.03 12.85
N VAL A 241 -6.11 34.12 13.60
CA VAL A 241 -4.78 34.71 13.88
C VAL A 241 -3.95 33.81 14.79
N GLU A 242 -4.59 33.22 15.80
CA GLU A 242 -3.95 32.37 16.80
C GLU A 242 -4.67 31.03 16.84
N LEU A 243 -4.00 29.99 16.37
CA LEU A 243 -4.45 28.62 16.52
C LEU A 243 -3.85 28.02 17.77
N THR A 244 -4.64 27.32 18.55
CA THR A 244 -4.17 26.53 19.68
C THR A 244 -4.59 25.07 19.57
N ASP A 245 -3.73 24.19 20.08
CA ASP A 245 -4.00 22.76 20.14
C ASP A 245 -5.05 22.43 21.23
N LYS A 246 -5.42 21.16 21.35
CA LYS A 246 -6.36 20.69 22.40
C LYS A 246 -5.89 20.99 23.83
N LYS A 247 -4.58 21.17 24.05
CA LYS A 247 -3.97 21.52 25.35
C LYS A 247 -3.80 23.03 25.53
N SER A 248 -4.27 23.84 24.58
CA SER A 248 -4.16 25.30 24.54
C SER A 248 -2.75 25.85 24.28
N ASN A 249 -1.86 25.02 23.72
CA ASN A 249 -0.56 25.50 23.24
C ASN A 249 -0.71 26.20 21.90
N SER A 250 0.04 27.29 21.69
CA SER A 250 0.07 28.01 20.41
C SER A 250 0.63 27.14 19.29
N ILE A 251 -0.01 27.17 18.14
CA ILE A 251 0.41 26.45 16.93
C ILE A 251 0.98 27.46 15.92
N ASP A 252 2.27 27.33 15.65
CA ASP A 252 2.96 28.10 14.61
C ASP A 252 2.81 27.41 13.24
N TRP A 253 1.63 27.56 12.65
CA TRP A 253 1.28 26.91 11.38
C TRP A 253 2.05 27.47 10.17
N ALA A 254 2.57 28.70 10.26
CA ALA A 254 3.27 29.38 9.16
C ALA A 254 4.68 28.82 8.91
N LYS A 255 5.28 28.13 9.89
CA LYS A 255 6.58 27.46 9.73
C LYS A 255 6.56 26.27 8.78
N GLY A 256 5.39 25.69 8.51
CA GLY A 256 5.24 24.52 7.64
C GLY A 256 5.67 23.19 8.26
N GLU A 257 5.80 23.15 9.59
CA GLU A 257 6.19 21.95 10.37
C GLU A 257 4.98 21.16 10.90
N ASN A 258 3.76 21.66 10.64
CA ASN A 258 2.54 21.09 11.17
C ASN A 258 1.50 20.92 10.07
N VAL A 259 0.88 19.74 10.00
CA VAL A 259 -0.37 19.56 9.28
C VAL A 259 -1.51 19.85 10.25
N ILE A 260 -2.30 20.87 9.92
CA ILE A 260 -3.33 21.39 10.80
C ILE A 260 -4.68 20.81 10.40
N ILE A 261 -5.35 20.18 11.35
CA ILE A 261 -6.75 19.78 11.23
C ILE A 261 -7.60 20.87 11.86
N ASN A 262 -8.57 21.35 11.09
CA ASN A 262 -9.38 22.46 11.47
C ASN A 262 -10.38 22.10 12.59
N GLY A 263 -10.56 22.98 13.57
CA GLY A 263 -11.48 22.77 14.68
C GLY A 263 -12.89 23.25 14.35
N THR A 264 -13.89 22.35 14.49
CA THR A 264 -15.34 22.62 14.33
C THR A 264 -15.77 23.02 12.89
N SER A 265 -16.75 22.28 12.33
CA SER A 265 -17.40 22.41 11.00
C SER A 265 -16.75 23.41 10.03
N ALA A 266 -15.97 22.94 9.04
CA ALA A 266 -15.18 23.79 8.15
C ALA A 266 -16.00 24.81 7.33
N LYS A 267 -15.63 26.09 7.40
CA LYS A 267 -16.06 27.15 6.49
C LYS A 267 -15.13 27.30 5.28
N TRP A 268 -13.91 26.75 5.36
CA TRP A 268 -12.85 27.02 4.38
C TRP A 268 -12.07 25.76 3.97
N THR A 269 -11.51 25.02 4.91
CA THR A 269 -10.84 23.73 4.65
C THR A 269 -10.90 22.83 5.89
N ASP A 270 -10.90 21.51 5.68
CA ASP A 270 -10.85 20.51 6.74
C ASP A 270 -9.43 20.34 7.31
N ALA A 271 -8.40 20.50 6.46
CA ALA A 271 -7.00 20.48 6.86
C ALA A 271 -6.13 21.35 5.94
N PHE A 272 -4.97 21.81 6.43
CA PHE A 272 -4.00 22.56 5.63
C PHE A 272 -2.56 22.43 6.12
N ILE A 273 -1.61 22.76 5.25
CA ILE A 273 -0.18 22.86 5.54
C ILE A 273 0.47 23.94 4.66
N VAL A 274 1.46 24.65 5.21
CA VAL A 274 2.31 25.58 4.47
C VAL A 274 3.57 24.85 4.01
N LYS A 275 3.96 25.02 2.75
CA LYS A 275 5.17 24.44 2.16
C LYS A 275 5.99 25.50 1.44
N GLU A 276 7.31 25.35 1.54
CA GLU A 276 8.27 26.21 0.86
C GLU A 276 8.60 25.61 -0.51
N LYS A 277 8.59 26.45 -1.55
CA LYS A 277 8.84 26.03 -2.94
C LYS A 277 10.34 26.15 -3.23
N VAL A 278 10.95 25.10 -3.76
CA VAL A 278 12.42 25.05 -3.97
C VAL A 278 12.88 26.04 -5.06
N ASN A 279 12.05 26.29 -6.07
CA ASN A 279 12.35 27.22 -7.17
C ASN A 279 11.33 28.37 -7.18
N SER A 280 11.59 29.42 -6.39
CA SER A 280 10.78 30.64 -6.33
C SER A 280 11.19 31.63 -7.42
N HIS A 281 10.67 31.46 -8.63
CA HIS A 281 10.56 32.63 -9.52
C HIS A 281 9.32 33.41 -9.11
N ASN A 282 9.51 34.69 -8.81
CA ASN A 282 8.54 35.65 -8.26
C ASN A 282 7.35 35.91 -9.20
N GLU A 283 6.48 34.93 -9.43
CA GLU A 283 5.22 35.12 -10.14
C GLU A 283 4.11 34.40 -9.41
N HIS A 284 3.52 35.05 -8.42
CA HIS A 284 2.24 34.60 -7.88
C HIS A 284 1.28 35.77 -7.73
N GLU A 285 0.49 35.99 -8.78
CA GLU A 285 -0.79 36.67 -8.70
C GLU A 285 -1.91 35.64 -8.92
N LYS A 286 -2.98 35.77 -8.10
CA LYS A 286 -4.32 35.15 -8.18
C LYS A 286 -4.53 33.81 -7.48
N ASN A 287 -5.26 33.87 -6.36
CA ASN A 287 -6.66 33.38 -6.28
C ASN A 287 -7.24 33.87 -4.94
N LEU A 288 -7.80 35.08 -4.94
CA LEU A 288 -8.27 35.80 -3.76
C LEU A 288 -9.80 35.91 -3.74
N LEU A 289 -10.54 34.85 -4.09
CA LEU A 289 -12.00 34.96 -4.07
C LEU A 289 -12.61 34.84 -2.66
N ASP A 290 -11.99 34.09 -1.73
CA ASP A 290 -12.61 33.80 -0.42
C ASP A 290 -11.84 34.29 0.82
N SER A 291 -10.64 34.88 0.66
CA SER A 291 -9.85 35.35 1.82
C SER A 291 -10.33 36.69 2.41
N THR A 292 -11.29 37.36 1.79
CA THR A 292 -11.80 38.68 2.21
C THR A 292 -12.43 38.68 3.61
N SER A 293 -12.80 37.50 4.12
CA SER A 293 -13.35 37.30 5.47
C SER A 293 -12.30 37.03 6.57
N ALA A 294 -11.04 36.79 6.20
CA ALA A 294 -9.97 36.48 7.15
C ALA A 294 -9.41 37.74 7.86
N PRO A 295 -8.86 37.63 9.08
CA PRO A 295 -8.14 38.74 9.72
C PRO A 295 -6.97 39.23 8.85
N LYS A 296 -6.73 40.56 8.78
CA LYS A 296 -5.68 41.18 7.93
C LYS A 296 -4.32 40.50 8.02
N LYS A 297 -3.86 40.19 9.24
CA LYS A 297 -2.57 39.50 9.47
C LYS A 297 -2.50 38.12 8.79
N VAL A 298 -3.60 37.39 8.72
CA VAL A 298 -3.69 36.09 8.03
C VAL A 298 -3.73 36.33 6.52
N GLN A 299 -4.47 37.33 6.05
CA GLN A 299 -4.50 37.72 4.62
C GLN A 299 -3.11 38.10 4.10
N ASP A 300 -2.31 38.82 4.89
CA ASP A 300 -0.95 39.24 4.52
C ASP A 300 0.01 38.05 4.36
N ILE A 301 -0.22 36.96 5.10
CA ILE A 301 0.55 35.72 4.97
C ILE A 301 0.04 34.94 3.74
N LEU A 302 -1.28 34.75 3.64
CA LEU A 302 -1.89 33.98 2.56
C LEU A 302 -1.69 34.61 1.18
N SER A 303 -1.60 35.93 1.08
CA SER A 303 -1.34 36.63 -0.19
C SER A 303 0.05 36.34 -0.77
N LYS A 304 0.98 35.86 0.07
CA LYS A 304 2.34 35.48 -0.34
C LYS A 304 2.46 34.00 -0.72
N CYS A 305 1.39 33.22 -0.53
CA CYS A 305 1.38 31.79 -0.80
C CYS A 305 0.67 31.49 -2.12
N GLN A 306 1.18 30.53 -2.88
CA GLN A 306 0.40 29.86 -3.93
C GLN A 306 -0.59 28.90 -3.26
N HIS A 307 -1.88 29.03 -3.56
CA HIS A 307 -2.94 28.21 -2.95
C HIS A 307 -3.21 27.00 -3.83
N ILE A 308 -2.84 25.81 -3.37
CA ILE A 308 -3.12 24.56 -4.09
C ILE A 308 -4.23 23.81 -3.34
N ILE A 309 -5.34 23.57 -4.03
CA ILE A 309 -6.49 22.85 -3.48
C ILE A 309 -6.33 21.36 -3.77
N ILE A 310 -6.42 20.53 -2.74
CA ILE A 310 -6.38 19.07 -2.87
C ILE A 310 -7.74 18.53 -2.46
N ALA A 311 -8.48 18.01 -3.43
CA ALA A 311 -9.82 17.48 -3.25
C ALA A 311 -9.80 15.95 -3.36
N PHE A 312 -10.31 15.28 -2.34
CA PHE A 312 -10.65 13.87 -2.41
C PHE A 312 -12.11 13.76 -2.81
N ILE A 313 -12.41 13.02 -3.88
CA ILE A 313 -13.78 12.87 -4.37
C ILE A 313 -14.15 11.40 -4.57
N ILE A 314 -15.37 11.05 -4.18
CA ILE A 314 -15.93 9.71 -4.37
C ILE A 314 -16.60 9.59 -5.73
N GLN A 315 -17.26 10.66 -6.16
CA GLN A 315 -17.98 10.70 -7.43
C GLN A 315 -16.99 10.86 -8.59
N PRO A 316 -17.21 10.14 -9.71
CA PRO A 316 -16.37 10.28 -10.89
C PRO A 316 -16.53 11.69 -11.47
N LEU A 317 -15.41 12.28 -11.89
CA LEU A 317 -15.40 13.55 -12.60
C LEU A 317 -15.40 13.28 -14.10
N GLU A 318 -16.42 13.74 -14.82
CA GLU A 318 -16.53 13.55 -16.27
C GLU A 318 -15.69 14.55 -17.07
N ASN A 319 -15.36 15.70 -16.48
CA ASN A 319 -14.67 16.81 -17.15
C ASN A 319 -13.18 16.85 -16.84
N LYS A 320 -12.37 17.30 -17.81
CA LYS A 320 -10.94 17.59 -17.59
C LYS A 320 -10.78 18.76 -16.63
N ILE A 321 -9.90 18.59 -15.65
CA ILE A 321 -9.49 19.65 -14.73
C ILE A 321 -8.70 20.70 -15.54
N SER A 322 -9.26 21.89 -15.67
CA SER A 322 -8.63 23.03 -16.35
C SER A 322 -7.93 24.00 -15.38
N ASN A 323 -8.21 23.90 -14.08
CA ASN A 323 -7.62 24.77 -13.08
C ASN A 323 -6.18 24.32 -12.76
N PRO A 324 -5.16 25.18 -12.96
CA PRO A 324 -3.78 24.83 -12.65
C PRO A 324 -3.58 24.49 -11.18
N ASP A 325 -4.25 25.16 -10.24
CA ASP A 325 -3.96 25.05 -8.80
C ASP A 325 -4.85 24.04 -8.06
N CYS A 326 -5.36 23.02 -8.76
CA CYS A 326 -6.22 22.00 -8.18
C CYS A 326 -5.68 20.58 -8.45
N PHE A 327 -5.60 19.80 -7.38
CA PHE A 327 -5.40 18.36 -7.40
C PHE A 327 -6.67 17.63 -6.99
N ILE A 328 -7.00 16.61 -7.76
CA ILE A 328 -8.14 15.75 -7.48
C ILE A 328 -7.65 14.31 -7.36
N ILE A 329 -7.96 13.70 -6.22
CA ILE A 329 -7.75 12.29 -5.99
C ILE A 329 -9.15 11.65 -5.98
N MET A 330 -9.45 10.87 -7.01
CA MET A 330 -10.74 10.20 -7.15
C MET A 330 -10.72 8.84 -6.47
N LYS A 331 -11.89 8.32 -6.05
CA LYS A 331 -12.04 6.96 -5.49
C LYS A 331 -11.32 5.89 -6.33
N GLY A 332 -11.38 6.00 -7.66
CA GLY A 332 -10.69 5.09 -8.58
C GLY A 332 -9.17 5.07 -8.41
N ASN A 333 -8.58 6.17 -7.93
CA ASN A 333 -7.15 6.36 -7.74
C ASN A 333 -6.70 6.33 -6.28
N PHE A 334 -7.60 5.99 -5.34
CA PHE A 334 -7.25 5.94 -3.92
C PHE A 334 -6.17 4.91 -3.65
N LYS A 335 -6.14 3.81 -4.42
CA LYS A 335 -5.15 2.75 -4.27
C LYS A 335 -3.75 3.24 -4.67
N GLU A 336 -3.65 4.09 -5.68
CA GLU A 336 -2.41 4.71 -6.14
C GLU A 336 -1.92 5.79 -5.18
N ASN A 337 -2.83 6.49 -4.50
CA ASN A 337 -2.48 7.56 -3.56
C ASN A 337 -2.15 7.06 -2.16
N PHE A 338 -3.00 6.19 -1.61
CA PHE A 338 -2.94 5.75 -0.23
C PHE A 338 -2.41 4.32 -0.06
N GLY A 339 -2.39 3.55 -1.16
CA GLY A 339 -2.21 2.10 -1.09
C GLY A 339 -3.51 1.34 -0.86
N PRO A 340 -3.53 0.02 -1.13
CA PRO A 340 -4.74 -0.80 -1.06
C PRO A 340 -5.44 -0.81 0.30
N ILE A 341 -4.71 -0.80 1.42
CA ILE A 341 -5.35 -0.81 2.76
C ILE A 341 -6.03 0.53 3.04
N PHE A 342 -5.27 1.63 2.92
CA PHE A 342 -5.76 2.94 3.26
C PHE A 342 -6.83 3.42 2.27
N ALA A 343 -6.79 2.98 1.00
CA ALA A 343 -7.81 3.28 0.00
C ALA A 343 -9.20 2.77 0.39
N SER A 344 -9.30 1.52 0.86
CA SER A 344 -10.57 0.95 1.34
C SER A 344 -11.09 1.73 2.55
N ARG A 345 -10.20 2.11 3.48
CA ARG A 345 -10.55 2.90 4.67
C ARG A 345 -10.97 4.33 4.32
N ALA A 346 -10.28 4.99 3.40
CA ALA A 346 -10.61 6.33 2.94
C ALA A 346 -11.99 6.34 2.26
N THR A 347 -12.25 5.33 1.42
CA THR A 347 -13.56 5.14 0.80
C THR A 347 -14.66 4.97 1.84
N PHE A 348 -14.44 4.14 2.87
CA PHE A 348 -15.40 3.96 3.94
C PHE A 348 -15.66 5.27 4.70
N TYR A 349 -14.60 5.93 5.17
CA TYR A 349 -14.70 7.18 5.93
C TYR A 349 -15.53 8.23 5.20
N MET A 350 -15.28 8.39 3.90
CA MET A 350 -15.93 9.43 3.09
C MET A 350 -17.37 9.07 2.69
N THR A 351 -17.67 7.79 2.45
CA THR A 351 -19.02 7.38 2.05
C THR A 351 -19.94 7.16 3.24
N ARG A 352 -19.41 6.80 4.41
CA ARG A 352 -20.14 6.26 5.56
C ARG A 352 -21.07 5.07 5.24
N ASP A 353 -21.07 4.59 3.99
CA ASP A 353 -21.98 3.59 3.44
C ASP A 353 -21.36 2.18 3.40
N ILE A 354 -20.05 2.04 3.65
CA ILE A 354 -19.32 0.82 3.29
C ILE A 354 -18.61 0.22 4.50
N ASN A 355 -19.28 -0.63 5.28
CA ASN A 355 -18.53 -1.58 6.10
C ASN A 355 -17.48 -2.27 5.18
N PRO A 356 -16.15 -2.09 5.40
CA PRO A 356 -15.12 -2.61 4.51
C PRO A 356 -15.20 -4.13 4.34
N ASN A 357 -15.93 -4.80 5.23
CA ASN A 357 -16.06 -6.23 5.19
C ASN A 357 -17.03 -6.72 4.10
N PHE A 358 -18.19 -6.08 3.81
CA PHE A 358 -19.19 -6.67 2.88
C PHE A 358 -20.27 -5.71 2.29
N SER A 359 -19.90 -4.74 1.45
CA SER A 359 -20.79 -3.60 1.13
C SER A 359 -21.60 -3.66 -0.18
N ASP A 360 -21.63 -4.77 -0.91
CA ASP A 360 -22.65 -4.96 -1.95
C ASP A 360 -23.13 -6.41 -1.93
N PHE A 361 -24.44 -6.58 -1.84
CA PHE A 361 -25.13 -7.86 -1.95
C PHE A 361 -24.65 -8.65 -3.19
N SER A 362 -24.43 -7.94 -4.29
CA SER A 362 -23.88 -8.52 -5.52
C SER A 362 -22.41 -8.89 -5.37
N CYS A 363 -21.63 -8.10 -4.62
CA CYS A 363 -20.22 -8.38 -4.33
C CYS A 363 -20.04 -9.62 -3.45
N MET A 364 -20.86 -9.78 -2.40
CA MET A 364 -20.85 -10.99 -1.55
C MET A 364 -21.15 -12.26 -2.36
N ILE A 365 -22.20 -12.22 -3.17
CA ILE A 365 -22.61 -13.36 -4.00
C ILE A 365 -21.55 -13.70 -5.07
N ASN A 366 -20.87 -12.68 -5.62
CA ASN A 366 -19.91 -12.86 -6.71
C ASN A 366 -18.48 -13.18 -6.25
N GLN A 367 -18.06 -12.73 -5.07
CA GLN A 367 -16.67 -12.89 -4.60
C GLN A 367 -16.49 -14.05 -3.62
N ILE A 368 -17.57 -14.53 -2.99
CA ILE A 368 -17.51 -15.61 -1.98
C ILE A 368 -18.24 -16.84 -2.54
N PRO A 369 -17.50 -17.84 -3.06
CA PRO A 369 -18.11 -19.04 -3.61
C PRO A 369 -18.89 -19.79 -2.51
N GLY A 370 -20.20 -19.91 -2.68
CA GLY A 370 -21.10 -20.59 -1.72
C GLY A 370 -22.11 -19.67 -1.03
N VAL A 371 -21.91 -18.35 -1.05
CA VAL A 371 -22.83 -17.39 -0.40
C VAL A 371 -24.00 -17.06 -1.33
N GLY A 372 -25.16 -17.59 -0.98
CA GLY A 372 -26.42 -17.36 -1.70
C GLY A 372 -27.17 -16.10 -1.26
N ARG A 373 -28.20 -15.78 -2.04
CA ARG A 373 -29.06 -14.59 -1.90
C ARG A 373 -29.67 -14.43 -0.51
N VAL A 374 -30.07 -15.54 0.12
CA VAL A 374 -30.73 -15.56 1.43
C VAL A 374 -29.72 -15.26 2.54
N THR A 375 -28.55 -15.90 2.50
CA THR A 375 -27.47 -15.73 3.48
C THR A 375 -26.88 -14.32 3.44
N ALA A 376 -26.67 -13.76 2.24
CA ALA A 376 -26.22 -12.38 2.08
C ALA A 376 -27.21 -11.36 2.69
N ASN A 377 -28.52 -11.62 2.62
CA ASN A 377 -29.55 -10.73 3.18
C ASN A 377 -29.59 -10.73 4.71
N GLU A 378 -29.33 -11.86 5.37
CA GLU A 378 -29.33 -11.92 6.83
C GLU A 378 -28.06 -11.27 7.42
N ILE A 379 -26.92 -11.37 6.73
CA ILE A 379 -25.65 -10.72 7.10
C ILE A 379 -25.74 -9.19 7.00
N ILE A 380 -26.48 -8.67 6.02
CA ILE A 380 -26.68 -7.21 5.87
C ILE A 380 -27.60 -6.64 6.96
N LYS A 381 -28.51 -7.46 7.50
CA LYS A 381 -29.48 -7.03 8.52
C LYS A 381 -28.93 -7.10 9.96
N SER A 382 -27.89 -7.88 10.20
CA SER A 382 -27.16 -7.98 11.48
C SER A 382 -26.15 -6.86 11.63
#